data_AF-A0A3D2Z045-F1
#
_entry.id   AF-A0A3D2Z045-F1
#
_cell.length_a   1.000
_cell.length_b   1.000
_cell.length_c   1.000
_cell.angle_alpha   90.00
_cell.angle_beta   90.00
_cell.angle_gamma   90.00
#
_symmetry.space_group_name_H-M   'P 1'
#
loop_
_entity.id
_entity.type
_entity.pdbx_description
1 polymer ?
#
loop_
_entity_poly.entity_id
_entity_poly.type
_entity_poly.pdbx_seq_one_letter_code
_entity_poly.pdbx_strand_id
1 'polypeptide(L)' 'MGKELTDTERAIIQQVILDRWNPLRLNKKIASHFGLTINQVRHIRSKSAFQTEYKRQLAIYQQGCSH' A
#
# COMPACT_ATOMS: atom_id res chain seq x y z
N MET A 1 -9.27 -8.48 -17.79
CA MET A 1 -9.43 -7.09 -17.28
C MET A 1 -9.22 -7.12 -15.78
N GLY A 2 -8.03 -6.70 -15.31
CA GLY A 2 -7.76 -6.67 -13.86
C GLY A 2 -8.63 -5.59 -13.22
N LYS A 3 -9.32 -5.92 -12.12
CA LYS A 3 -10.14 -4.96 -11.37
C LYS A 3 -9.30 -3.73 -11.06
N GLU A 4 -9.82 -2.57 -11.46
CA GLU A 4 -9.18 -1.29 -11.19
C GLU A 4 -9.07 -1.07 -9.67
N LEU A 5 -7.94 -0.53 -9.22
CA LEU A 5 -7.73 -0.23 -7.80
C LEU A 5 -8.65 0.89 -7.36
N THR A 6 -9.36 0.67 -6.26
CA THR A 6 -10.18 1.70 -5.60
C THR A 6 -9.31 2.83 -5.05
N ASP A 7 -9.89 4.01 -4.83
CA ASP A 7 -9.19 5.14 -4.22
C ASP A 7 -8.59 4.79 -2.85
N THR A 8 -9.34 4.02 -2.04
CA THR A 8 -8.86 3.51 -0.76
C THR A 8 -7.62 2.63 -0.93
N GLU A 9 -7.62 1.71 -1.89
CA GLU A 9 -6.45 0.85 -2.15
C GLU A 9 -5.24 1.66 -2.62
N ARG A 10 -5.44 2.67 -3.47
CA ARG A 10 -4.37 3.59 -3.90
C ARG A 10 -3.81 4.39 -2.71
N ALA A 11 -4.66 4.90 -1.83
CA ALA A 11 -4.23 5.60 -0.62
C ALA A 11 -3.46 4.67 0.34
N ILE A 12 -3.88 3.41 0.48
CA ILE A 12 -3.16 2.40 1.26
C ILE A 12 -1.77 2.14 0.66
N ILE A 13 -1.63 2.06 -0.67
CA ILE A 13 -0.31 1.91 -1.33
C ILE A 13 0.62 3.05 -0.94
N GLN A 14 0.13 4.29 -1.00
CA GLN A 14 0.90 5.48 -0.61
C GLN A 14 1.36 5.39 0.85
N GLN A 15 0.46 5.03 1.77
CA GLN A 15 0.82 4.85 3.17
C GLN A 15 1.88 3.75 3.37
N VAL A 16 1.78 2.65 2.63
CA VAL A 16 2.77 1.54 2.68
C VAL A 16 4.14 2.02 2.20
N ILE A 17 4.21 2.82 1.14
CA ILE A 17 5.48 3.34 0.61
C ILE A 17 6.14 4.31 1.59
N LEU A 18 5.35 5.20 2.20
CA LEU A 18 5.83 6.21 3.15
C LEU A 18 6.27 5.60 4.49
N ASP A 19 5.51 4.65 5.04
CA ASP A 19 5.82 3.96 6.32
C ASP A 19 6.62 2.65 6.12
N ARG A 20 7.24 2.42 4.95
CA ARG A 20 7.92 1.14 4.63
C ARG A 20 9.01 0.73 5.63
N TRP A 21 9.59 1.70 6.34
CA TRP A 21 10.64 1.49 7.34
C TRP A 21 10.11 1.00 8.70
N ASN A 22 8.79 0.93 8.90
CA ASN A 22 8.17 0.45 10.14
C ASN A 22 7.18 -0.71 9.89
N PRO A 23 7.67 -1.89 9.43
CA PRO A 23 6.81 -2.99 9.01
C PRO A 23 5.97 -3.61 10.14
N LEU A 24 6.48 -3.58 11.38
CA LEU A 24 5.85 -4.24 12.54
C LEU A 24 4.48 -3.66 12.90
N ARG A 25 4.28 -2.36 12.68
CA ARG A 25 3.03 -1.65 13.03
C ARG A 25 2.22 -1.21 11.82
N LEU A 26 2.74 -1.41 10.62
CA LEU A 26 2.17 -0.87 9.38
C LEU A 26 0.70 -1.29 9.17
N ASN A 27 0.40 -2.59 9.26
CA ASN A 27 -0.96 -3.08 9.05
C ASN A 27 -1.94 -2.54 10.11
N LYS A 28 -1.49 -2.37 11.35
CA LYS A 28 -2.31 -1.80 12.43
C LYS A 28 -2.58 -0.32 12.20
N LYS A 29 -1.58 0.44 11.76
CA LYS A 29 -1.70 1.87 11.43
C LYS A 29 -2.68 2.08 10.26
N ILE A 30 -2.52 1.31 9.18
CA ILE A 30 -3.42 1.36 8.02
C ILE A 30 -4.85 0.97 8.45
N ALA A 31 -5.00 -0.13 9.18
CA ALA A 31 -6.30 -0.58 9.68
C ALA A 31 -7.02 0.55 10.46
N SER A 32 -6.32 1.17 11.41
CA SER A 32 -6.87 2.28 12.20
C SER A 32 -7.19 3.52 11.36
N HIS A 33 -6.35 3.86 10.38
CA HIS A 33 -6.51 5.09 9.60
C HIS A 33 -7.67 5.00 8.60
N PHE A 34 -7.88 3.84 7.99
CA PHE A 34 -8.91 3.62 6.97
C PHE A 34 -10.19 2.97 7.51
N GLY A 35 -10.31 2.78 8.83
CA GLY A 35 -11.47 2.12 9.43
C GLY A 35 -11.61 0.64 9.03
N LEU A 36 -10.49 -0.04 8.76
CA LEU A 36 -10.43 -1.43 8.33
C LEU A 36 -9.97 -2.34 9.47
N THR A 37 -10.23 -3.63 9.34
CA THR A 37 -9.58 -4.66 10.16
C THR A 37 -8.18 -5.00 9.62
N ILE A 38 -7.29 -5.48 10.49
CA ILE A 38 -5.95 -5.94 10.09
C ILE A 38 -6.03 -7.04 9.01
N ASN A 39 -7.05 -7.91 9.07
CA ASN A 39 -7.25 -8.98 8.10
C ASN A 39 -7.67 -8.45 6.73
N GLN A 40 -8.55 -7.44 6.69
CA GLN A 40 -8.89 -6.74 5.44
C GLN A 40 -7.66 -6.08 4.81
N VAL A 41 -6.82 -5.41 5.62
CA VAL A 41 -5.56 -4.83 5.12
C VAL A 41 -4.64 -5.92 4.56
N ARG A 42 -4.49 -7.05 5.26
CA ARG A 42 -3.71 -8.20 4.77
C ARG A 42 -4.25 -8.73 3.44
N HIS A 43 -5.56 -8.88 3.33
CA HIS A 43 -6.22 -9.34 2.11
C HIS A 43 -6.01 -8.36 0.95
N ILE A 44 -6.20 -7.05 1.17
CA ILE A 44 -5.96 -6.01 0.17
C ILE A 44 -4.51 -6.07 -0.35
N ARG A 45 -3.53 -6.12 0.56
CA ARG A 45 -2.10 -6.18 0.20
C ARG A 45 -1.69 -7.48 -0.51
N SER A 46 -2.49 -8.53 -0.38
CA SER A 46 -2.25 -9.82 -1.05
C SER A 46 -2.73 -9.83 -2.51
N LYS A 47 -3.57 -8.88 -2.92
CA LYS A 47 -4.10 -8.80 -4.29
C LYS A 47 -2.99 -8.50 -5.29
N SER A 48 -2.99 -9.19 -6.42
CA SER A 48 -2.00 -9.00 -7.49
C SER A 48 -1.97 -7.56 -8.01
N ALA A 49 -3.15 -6.97 -8.28
CA ALA A 49 -3.26 -5.58 -8.74
C ALA A 49 -2.61 -4.59 -7.75
N PHE A 50 -2.82 -4.80 -6.45
CA PHE A 50 -2.21 -3.98 -5.40
C PHE A 50 -0.69 -4.08 -5.42
N GLN A 51 -0.15 -5.31 -5.50
CA GLN A 51 1.29 -5.54 -5.50
C GLN A 51 1.97 -4.96 -6.74
N THR A 52 1.35 -5.09 -7.91
CA THR A 52 1.87 -4.53 -9.15
C THR A 52 1.98 -3.01 -9.06
N GLU A 53 0.91 -2.34 -8.60
CA GLU A 53 0.92 -0.88 -8.49
C GLU A 53 1.84 -0.39 -7.36
N TYR A 54 1.90 -1.11 -6.23
CA TYR A 54 2.87 -0.84 -5.17
C TYR A 54 4.31 -0.87 -5.68
N LYS A 55 4.70 -1.90 -6.44
CA LYS A 55 6.05 -1.99 -7.02
C LYS A 55 6.33 -0.85 -7.98
N ARG A 56 5.37 -0.49 -8.83
CA ARG A 56 5.47 0.64 -9.77
C ARG A 56 5.71 1.95 -9.02
N GLN A 57 4.87 2.27 -8.04
CA GLN A 57 4.95 3.52 -7.29
C GLN A 57 6.20 3.57 -6.40
N LEU A 58 6.61 2.44 -5.82
CA LEU A 58 7.86 2.36 -5.06
C LEU A 58 9.07 2.66 -5.94
N ALA A 59 9.11 2.14 -7.18
CA ALA A 59 10.19 2.40 -8.12
C ALA A 59 10.26 3.90 -8.49
N ILE A 60 9.11 4.54 -8.74
CA ILE A 60 9.03 5.99 -8.98
C ILE A 60 9.58 6.78 -7.79
N TYR A 61 9.15 6.43 -6.57
CA TYR A 61 9.61 7.08 -5.35
C TYR A 61 11.14 6.95 -5.18
N GLN A 62 11.70 5.76 -5.41
CA GLN A 62 13.13 5.53 -5.29
C GLN A 62 13.97 6.25 -6.36
N GLN A 63 13.44 6.35 -7.59
CA GLN A 63 14.08 7.13 -8.66
C GLN A 63 14.07 8.63 -8.35
N GLY A 64 12.97 9.15 -7.79
CA GLY A 64 12.84 10.56 -7.42
C GLY A 64 13.72 11.01 -6.26
N CYS A 65 14.20 10.09 -5.41
CA CYS A 65 15.11 10.40 -4.29
C CYS A 65 16.61 10.34 -4.67
N SER A 66 16.97 10.06 -5.92
CA SER A 66 18.37 9.92 -6.37
C SER A 66 18.97 11.21 -6.97
N HIS A 67 18.50 12.38 -6.54
CA HIS A 67 19.02 13.70 -6.95
C HIS A 67 19.57 14.45 -5.74
#